data_AF-A0A8C5LIA6-F1
#
_entry.id   AF-A0A8C5LIA6-F1
#
_cell.length_a   1.000
_cell.length_b   1.000
_cell.length_c   1.000
_cell.angle_alpha   90.00
_cell.angle_beta   90.00
_cell.angle_gamma   90.00
#
_symmetry.space_group_name_H-M   'P 1'
#
loop_
_entity.id
_entity.type
_entity.pdbx_description
1 polymer ?
#
loop_
_entity_poly.entity_id
_entity_poly.type
_entity_poly.pdbx_seq_one_letter_code
_entity_poly.pdbx_strand_id
1 'polypeptide(L)'
;MQLPNILLTGELYDGYDEEYDCPILDEDRVVDELENHMREGGVIVDYHGCDFFPERWFHIVFVLRTDNTILYKRLETRGYNEKKLKDNIQCEIFQVLYEEATASYKEEIVQQLPSNTPEELEDNINQILKWIEQWVKDNNS
;
A
#
# COMPACT_ATOMS: atom_id res chain seq x y z
N MET A 1 9.27 14.52 1.20
CA MET A 1 10.57 13.85 1.08
C MET A 1 10.26 12.40 0.77
N GLN A 2 10.72 11.84 -0.36
CA GLN A 2 10.50 10.42 -0.63
C GLN A 2 11.43 9.65 0.31
N LEU A 3 10.88 9.04 1.35
CA LEU A 3 11.66 8.18 2.23
C LEU A 3 12.22 7.06 1.34
N PRO A 4 13.53 6.74 1.41
CA PRO A 4 14.05 5.53 0.79
C PRO A 4 13.22 4.34 1.29
N ASN A 5 13.15 3.25 0.50
CA ASN A 5 12.41 2.06 0.91
C ASN A 5 12.97 1.56 2.26
N ILE A 6 12.30 1.91 3.35
CA ILE A 6 12.77 1.74 4.73
C ILE A 6 13.02 0.26 5.04
N LEU A 7 12.28 -0.62 4.36
CA LEU A 7 12.44 -2.07 4.44
C LEU A 7 13.80 -2.55 3.93
N LEU A 8 14.38 -1.88 2.93
CA LEU A 8 15.69 -2.25 2.36
C LEU A 8 16.87 -1.68 3.16
N THR A 9 16.64 -0.70 4.03
CA THR A 9 17.70 0.01 4.76
C THR A 9 17.84 -0.41 6.22
N GLY A 10 16.80 -0.98 6.82
CA GLY A 10 16.73 -1.20 8.28
C GLY A 10 16.93 -2.63 8.81
N GLU A 11 17.19 -3.64 7.94
CA GLU A 11 17.17 -5.06 8.35
C GLU A 11 15.92 -5.39 9.20
N LEU A 12 14.74 -4.96 8.74
CA LEU A 12 13.46 -5.05 9.45
C LEU A 12 12.77 -6.40 9.19
N TYR A 13 13.54 -7.48 9.35
CA TYR A 13 13.06 -8.83 9.06
C TYR A 13 13.20 -9.72 10.29
N ASP A 14 12.18 -10.53 10.56
CA ASP A 14 12.20 -11.57 11.60
C ASP A 14 11.98 -12.95 10.98
N GLY A 15 13.06 -13.50 10.42
CA GLY A 15 13.06 -14.84 9.83
C GLY A 15 12.93 -14.86 8.31
N TYR A 16 12.71 -16.06 7.78
CA TYR A 16 12.66 -16.33 6.35
C TYR A 16 11.52 -17.28 6.03
N ASP A 17 10.70 -16.90 5.06
CA ASP A 17 9.64 -17.72 4.52
C ASP A 17 10.22 -18.61 3.42
N GLU A 18 10.43 -19.89 3.73
CA GLU A 18 10.93 -20.89 2.76
C GLU A 18 9.90 -21.19 1.65
N GLU A 19 8.62 -20.97 1.91
CA GLU A 19 7.53 -21.26 0.98
C GLU A 19 7.46 -20.21 -0.14
N TYR A 20 7.77 -18.96 0.19
CA TYR A 20 7.75 -17.81 -0.72
C TYR A 20 9.14 -17.27 -1.07
N ASP A 21 10.20 -17.84 -0.49
CA ASP A 21 11.60 -17.47 -0.71
C ASP A 21 11.82 -15.97 -0.47
N CYS A 22 11.38 -15.49 0.70
CA CYS A 22 11.52 -14.09 1.09
C CYS A 22 11.68 -13.92 2.61
N PRO A 23 12.40 -12.87 3.06
CA PRO A 23 12.42 -12.51 4.47
C PRO A 23 11.02 -12.17 4.99
N ILE A 24 10.71 -12.58 6.22
CA ILE A 24 9.46 -12.23 6.91
C ILE A 24 9.64 -10.84 7.50
N LEU A 25 8.67 -9.96 7.28
CA LEU A 25 8.73 -8.59 7.79
C LEU A 25 8.51 -8.57 9.31
N ASP A 26 9.34 -7.81 10.02
CA ASP A 26 9.11 -7.49 11.44
C ASP A 26 8.20 -6.26 11.53
N GLU A 27 6.89 -6.50 11.64
CA GLU A 27 5.86 -5.47 11.66
C GLU A 27 6.03 -4.46 12.81
N ASP A 28 6.35 -4.94 14.01
CA ASP A 28 6.57 -4.09 15.19
C ASP A 28 7.74 -3.13 14.96
N ARG A 29 8.86 -3.63 14.43
CA ARG A 29 10.03 -2.77 14.12
C ARG A 29 9.74 -1.77 13.01
N VAL A 30 8.93 -2.14 12.01
CA VAL A 30 8.48 -1.20 10.97
C VAL A 30 7.65 -0.09 11.60
N VAL A 31 6.74 -0.42 12.51
CA VAL A 31 5.92 0.55 13.21
C VAL A 31 6.78 1.51 14.04
N ASP A 32 7.72 0.97 14.80
CA ASP A 32 8.64 1.76 15.64
C ASP A 32 9.51 2.72 14.81
N GLU A 33 10.06 2.28 13.68
CA GLU A 33 10.92 3.10 12.82
C GLU A 33 10.15 4.25 12.16
N LEU A 34 8.90 4.00 11.75
CA LEU A 34 8.07 4.99 11.05
C LEU A 34 7.35 5.95 11.99
N GLU A 35 7.15 5.60 13.27
CA GLU A 35 6.31 6.35 14.21
C GLU A 35 6.64 7.85 14.29
N ASN A 36 7.92 8.21 14.35
CA ASN A 36 8.33 9.62 14.44
C ASN A 36 8.03 10.38 13.13
N HIS A 37 8.28 9.76 11.98
CA HIS A 37 7.99 10.36 10.68
C HIS A 37 6.49 10.52 10.45
N MET A 38 5.69 9.52 10.84
CA MET A 38 4.24 9.58 10.71
C MET A 38 3.63 10.66 11.61
N ARG A 39 4.21 10.92 12.79
CA ARG A 39 3.79 12.04 13.67
C ARG A 39 4.07 13.41 13.09
N GLU A 40 5.16 13.59 12.36
CA GLU A 40 5.48 14.86 11.68
C GLU A 40 4.52 15.13 10.51
N GLY A 41 3.94 14.08 9.93
CA GLY A 41 2.98 14.15 8.84
C GLY A 41 3.61 14.41 7.47
N GLY A 42 2.79 14.45 6.42
CA GLY A 42 3.26 14.65 5.04
C GLY A 42 3.99 13.43 4.45
N VAL A 43 3.68 12.23 4.95
CA VAL A 43 4.26 10.96 4.51
C VAL A 43 3.26 10.21 3.61
N ILE A 44 3.77 9.61 2.54
CA ILE A 44 3.04 8.64 1.71
C ILE A 44 3.67 7.28 1.98
N VAL A 45 2.85 6.33 2.44
CA VAL A 45 3.26 4.94 2.69
C VAL A 45 2.74 4.08 1.53
N ASP A 46 3.61 3.21 1.01
CA ASP A 46 3.31 2.25 -0.05
C ASP A 46 3.67 0.85 0.46
N TYR A 47 2.64 0.05 0.75
CA TYR A 47 2.79 -1.34 1.16
C TYR A 47 1.55 -2.13 0.73
N HIS A 48 1.71 -3.45 0.59
CA HIS A 48 0.66 -4.36 0.12
C HIS A 48 -0.10 -5.05 1.27
N GLY A 49 -0.02 -4.47 2.47
CA GLY A 49 -0.73 -4.85 3.69
C GLY A 49 -0.88 -3.62 4.58
N CYS A 50 -1.83 -3.61 5.50
CA CYS A 50 -2.17 -2.41 6.24
C CYS A 50 -2.77 -2.62 7.63
N ASP A 51 -3.04 -3.85 8.04
CA ASP A 51 -3.68 -4.21 9.32
C ASP A 51 -2.79 -3.98 10.55
N PHE A 52 -1.47 -4.06 10.39
CA PHE A 52 -0.50 -3.82 11.47
C PHE A 52 -0.17 -2.34 11.70
N PHE A 53 -0.52 -1.44 10.77
CA PHE A 53 -0.26 -0.01 10.97
C PHE A 53 -1.26 0.62 11.95
N PRO A 54 -0.81 1.52 12.84
CA PRO A 54 -1.72 2.25 13.73
C PRO A 54 -2.75 3.08 12.94
N GLU A 55 -4.05 2.89 13.20
CA GLU A 55 -5.16 3.58 12.51
C GLU A 55 -4.97 5.10 12.44
N ARG A 56 -4.43 5.71 13.50
CA ARG A 56 -4.19 7.15 13.62
C ARG A 56 -3.16 7.73 12.64
N TRP A 57 -2.41 6.88 11.93
CA TRP A 57 -1.37 7.33 11.00
C TRP A 57 -1.93 7.92 9.71
N PHE A 58 -3.11 7.47 9.29
CA PHE A 58 -3.61 7.76 7.95
C PHE A 58 -4.85 8.63 8.00
N HIS A 59 -4.79 9.74 7.27
CA HIS A 59 -5.93 10.63 7.03
C HIS A 59 -6.78 10.17 5.83
N ILE A 60 -6.20 9.35 4.95
CA ILE A 60 -6.84 8.71 3.79
C ILE A 60 -6.06 7.45 3.41
N VAL A 61 -6.77 6.44 2.90
CA VAL A 61 -6.21 5.17 2.44
C VAL A 61 -6.72 4.90 1.03
N PHE A 62 -5.80 4.62 0.10
CA PHE A 62 -6.13 4.30 -1.28
C PHE A 62 -5.79 2.84 -1.57
N VAL A 63 -6.78 2.06 -1.99
CA VAL A 63 -6.61 0.68 -2.45
C VAL A 63 -6.62 0.67 -3.96
N LEU A 64 -5.45 0.48 -4.58
CA LEU A 64 -5.34 0.39 -6.04
C LEU A 64 -5.93 -0.94 -6.52
N ARG A 65 -6.83 -0.88 -7.50
CA ARG A 65 -7.49 -2.04 -8.10
C ARG A 65 -7.06 -2.18 -9.56
N THR A 66 -6.73 -3.41 -9.97
CA THR A 66 -6.32 -3.70 -11.35
C THR A 66 -7.06 -4.94 -11.85
N ASP A 67 -7.54 -4.89 -13.09
CA ASP A 67 -8.14 -6.03 -13.76
C ASP A 67 -7.17 -7.22 -13.82
N ASN A 68 -7.67 -8.40 -13.47
CA ASN A 68 -6.87 -9.62 -13.35
C ASN A 68 -6.02 -9.93 -14.59
N THR A 69 -6.56 -9.67 -15.80
CA THR A 69 -5.81 -9.93 -17.04
C THR A 69 -4.63 -8.99 -17.23
N ILE A 70 -4.73 -7.75 -16.74
CA ILE A 70 -3.68 -6.74 -16.79
C ILE A 70 -2.68 -7.01 -15.67
N LEU A 71 -3.17 -7.27 -14.45
CA LEU A 71 -2.32 -7.60 -13.31
C LEU A 71 -1.47 -8.84 -13.57
N TYR A 72 -2.06 -9.90 -14.15
CA TYR A 72 -1.34 -11.12 -14.51
C TYR A 72 -0.14 -10.82 -15.42
N LYS A 73 -0.36 -10.07 -16.51
CA LYS A 73 0.71 -9.70 -17.45
C LYS A 73 1.80 -8.86 -16.78
N ARG A 74 1.43 -7.94 -15.88
CA ARG A 74 2.39 -7.12 -15.13
C ARG A 74 3.28 -7.98 -14.24
N LEU A 75 2.69 -8.91 -13.49
CA LEU A 75 3.43 -9.81 -12.60
C LEU A 75 4.27 -10.83 -13.37
N GLU A 76 3.76 -11.33 -14.50
CA GLU A 76 4.50 -12.24 -15.39
C GLU A 76 5.73 -11.54 -15.98
N THR A 77 5.59 -10.29 -16.42
CA THR A 77 6.71 -9.47 -16.93
C THR A 77 7.74 -9.18 -15.84
N ARG A 78 7.33 -9.13 -14.56
CA ARG A 78 8.25 -9.02 -13.42
C ARG A 78 9.01 -10.32 -13.11
N GLY A 79 8.73 -11.41 -13.82
CA GLY A 79 9.42 -12.69 -13.66
C GLY A 79 8.91 -13.52 -12.48
N TYR A 80 7.67 -13.30 -12.04
CA TYR A 80 7.08 -14.08 -10.96
C TYR A 80 6.88 -15.53 -11.40
N ASN A 81 7.16 -16.47 -10.51
CA ASN A 81 6.90 -17.89 -10.77
C ASN A 81 5.39 -18.19 -10.76
N GLU A 82 4.99 -19.35 -11.29
CA GLU A 82 3.58 -19.73 -11.43
C GLU A 82 2.82 -19.70 -10.10
N LYS A 83 3.46 -20.11 -9.01
CA LYS A 83 2.87 -20.08 -7.67
C LYS A 83 2.57 -18.65 -7.22
N LYS A 84 3.58 -17.76 -7.23
CA LYS A 84 3.41 -16.34 -6.87
C LYS A 84 2.39 -15.65 -7.76
N LEU A 85 2.38 -15.94 -9.06
CA LEU A 85 1.38 -15.41 -9.99
C LEU A 85 -0.02 -15.80 -9.56
N LYS A 86 -0.26 -17.10 -9.32
CA LYS A 86 -1.56 -17.61 -8.92
C LYS A 86 -2.01 -17.00 -7.60
N ASP A 87 -1.15 -16.97 -6.59
CA ASP A 87 -1.48 -16.46 -5.26
C ASP A 87 -1.84 -14.97 -5.29
N ASN A 88 -1.05 -14.14 -6.01
CA ASN A 88 -1.32 -12.71 -6.14
C ASN A 88 -2.61 -12.42 -6.94
N ILE A 89 -2.90 -13.21 -7.97
CA ILE A 89 -4.13 -13.05 -8.75
C ILE A 89 -5.35 -13.50 -7.95
N GLN A 90 -5.25 -14.57 -7.17
CA GLN A 90 -6.31 -14.97 -6.25
C GLN A 90 -6.54 -13.91 -5.17
N CYS A 91 -5.48 -13.31 -4.63
CA CYS A 91 -5.56 -12.20 -3.70
C CYS A 91 -6.37 -11.01 -4.27
N GLU A 92 -6.10 -10.60 -5.51
CA GLU A 92 -6.87 -9.54 -6.18
C GLU A 92 -8.33 -9.95 -6.45
N ILE A 93 -8.57 -11.18 -6.92
CA ILE A 93 -9.93 -11.71 -7.18
C ILE A 93 -10.78 -11.69 -5.91
N PHE A 94 -10.20 -12.11 -4.78
CA PHE A 94 -10.86 -12.14 -3.49
C PHE A 94 -10.87 -10.78 -2.79
N GLN A 95 -10.28 -9.75 -3.39
CA GLN A 95 -10.25 -8.38 -2.86
C GLN A 95 -9.66 -8.30 -1.45
N VAL A 96 -8.70 -9.17 -1.13
CA VAL A 96 -8.18 -9.34 0.24
C VAL A 96 -7.72 -8.01 0.83
N LEU A 97 -6.95 -7.22 0.08
CA LEU A 97 -6.44 -5.93 0.55
C LEU A 97 -7.51 -4.85 0.71
N TYR A 98 -8.60 -4.94 -0.06
CA TYR A 98 -9.73 -4.03 0.12
C TYR A 98 -10.52 -4.37 1.38
N GLU A 99 -10.78 -5.65 1.61
CA GLU A 99 -11.42 -6.12 2.85
C GLU A 99 -10.57 -5.80 4.08
N GLU A 100 -9.25 -5.99 4.00
CA GLU A 100 -8.31 -5.65 5.06
C GLU A 100 -8.30 -4.15 5.37
N ALA A 101 -8.23 -3.30 4.35
CA ALA A 101 -8.28 -1.84 4.53
C ALA A 101 -9.61 -1.38 5.15
N THR A 102 -10.74 -1.93 4.71
CA THR A 102 -12.06 -1.58 5.27
C THR A 102 -12.30 -2.14 6.67
N ALA A 103 -11.60 -3.21 7.06
CA ALA A 103 -11.62 -3.73 8.42
C ALA A 103 -10.72 -2.93 9.38
N SER A 104 -9.62 -2.38 8.86
CA SER A 104 -8.58 -1.70 9.65
C SER A 104 -8.80 -0.19 9.79
N TYR A 105 -9.52 0.42 8.83
CA TYR A 105 -9.76 1.85 8.78
C TYR A 105 -11.23 2.15 8.58
N LYS A 106 -11.64 3.37 8.95
CA LYS A 106 -13.01 3.82 8.73
C LYS A 106 -13.34 3.88 7.24
N GLU A 107 -14.51 3.37 6.87
CA GLU A 107 -14.94 3.27 5.48
C GLU A 107 -14.91 4.63 4.76
N GLU A 108 -15.17 5.75 5.46
CA GLU A 108 -15.15 7.09 4.86
C GLU A 108 -13.77 7.56 4.39
N ILE A 109 -12.69 6.97 4.91
CA ILE A 109 -11.31 7.31 4.52
C ILE A 109 -10.69 6.28 3.55
N VAL A 110 -11.38 5.17 3.29
CA VAL A 110 -10.90 4.12 2.37
C VAL A 110 -11.50 4.32 0.99
N GLN A 111 -10.65 4.52 -0.02
CA GLN A 111 -11.08 4.72 -1.41
C GLN A 111 -10.40 3.74 -2.35
N GLN A 112 -11.18 3.15 -3.25
CA GLN A 112 -10.64 2.31 -4.32
C GLN A 112 -10.30 3.17 -5.54
N LEU A 113 -9.13 2.95 -6.13
CA LEU A 113 -8.70 3.65 -7.34
C LEU A 113 -8.39 2.65 -8.46
N PRO A 114 -8.96 2.81 -9.67
CA PRO A 114 -8.60 1.98 -10.81
C PRO A 114 -7.15 2.28 -11.25
N SER A 115 -6.39 1.25 -11.62
CA SER A 115 -4.97 1.37 -11.95
C SER A 115 -4.56 0.48 -13.13
N ASN A 116 -5.37 0.43 -14.17
CA ASN A 116 -5.22 -0.40 -15.36
C ASN A 116 -4.39 0.29 -16.45
N THR A 117 -4.60 1.59 -16.66
CA THR A 117 -4.01 2.33 -17.78
C THR A 117 -3.19 3.56 -17.32
N PRO A 118 -2.32 4.11 -18.18
CA PRO A 118 -1.60 5.36 -17.88
C PRO A 118 -2.53 6.55 -17.64
N GLU A 119 -3.68 6.61 -18.32
CA GLU A 119 -4.67 7.67 -18.14
C GLU A 119 -5.27 7.61 -16.73
N GLU A 120 -5.63 6.41 -16.25
CA GLU A 120 -6.10 6.24 -14.87
C GLU A 120 -5.04 6.60 -13.84
N LEU A 121 -3.75 6.36 -14.12
CA LEU A 121 -2.65 6.83 -13.28
C LEU A 121 -2.61 8.36 -13.20
N GLU A 122 -2.73 9.06 -14.33
CA GLU A 122 -2.76 10.52 -14.37
C GLU A 122 -3.98 11.08 -13.61
N ASP A 123 -5.15 10.46 -13.79
CA ASP A 123 -6.37 10.82 -13.06
C ASP A 123 -6.22 10.61 -11.54
N ASN A 124 -5.64 9.48 -11.13
CA ASN A 124 -5.36 9.20 -9.71
C ASN A 124 -4.41 10.24 -9.11
N ILE A 125 -3.33 10.60 -9.81
CA ILE A 125 -2.40 11.65 -9.37
C ILE A 125 -3.16 12.97 -9.17
N ASN A 126 -3.98 13.36 -10.15
CA ASN A 126 -4.77 14.59 -10.08
C ASN A 126 -5.77 14.59 -8.93
N GLN A 127 -6.42 13.46 -8.67
CA GLN A 127 -7.37 13.29 -7.56
C GLN A 127 -6.66 13.41 -6.20
N ILE A 128 -5.54 12.70 -6.02
CA ILE A 128 -4.76 12.71 -4.78
C ILE A 128 -4.21 14.12 -4.52
N LEU A 129 -3.66 14.80 -5.52
CA LEU A 129 -3.16 16.17 -5.37
C LEU A 129 -4.25 17.14 -4.93
N LYS A 130 -5.44 17.10 -5.57
CA LYS A 130 -6.59 17.93 -5.17
C LYS A 130 -7.02 17.65 -3.73
N TRP A 131 -7.04 16.38 -3.33
CA TRP A 131 -7.36 15.99 -1.97
C TRP A 131 -6.34 16.56 -0.96
N ILE A 132 -5.04 16.43 -1.24
CA ILE A 132 -3.97 16.98 -0.40
C ILE A 132 -4.13 18.51 -0.27
N GLU A 133 -4.33 19.22 -1.38
CA GLU A 133 -4.52 20.68 -1.36
C GLU A 133 -5.71 21.11 -0.50
N GLN A 134 -6.82 20.37 -0.57
CA GLN A 134 -8.01 20.67 0.21
C GLN A 134 -7.79 20.37 1.70
N TRP A 135 -7.22 19.21 2.02
CA TRP A 135 -6.92 18.80 3.40
C TRP A 135 -5.98 19.81 4.10
N VAL A 136 -4.96 20.28 3.38
CA VAL A 136 -4.02 21.30 3.88
C VAL A 136 -4.72 22.62 4.19
N LYS A 137 -5.70 23.04 3.37
CA LYS A 137 -6.48 24.26 3.64
C LYS A 137 -7.37 24.12 4.87
N ASP A 138 -8.03 22.97 5.01
CA ASP A 138 -8.99 22.73 6.08
C ASP A 138 -8.31 22.59 7.47
N ASN A 139 -7.05 22.17 7.51
CA ASN A 139 -6.31 21.89 8.76
C ASN A 139 -5.24 22.92 9.13
N ASN A 140 -5.01 23.95 8.30
CA ASN A 140 -4.06 25.05 8.59
C ASN A 140 -4.75 26.40 8.82
N SER A 141 -6.05 26.39 9.11
CA SER A 141 -6.84 27.59 9.41
C SER A 141 -6.87 27.93 10.90
#